data_AF-W2Q0G3-F1
#
_entry.id   AF-W2Q0G3-F1
#
_cell.length_a   1.000
_cell.length_b   1.000
_cell.length_c   1.000
_cell.angle_alpha   90.00
_cell.angle_beta   90.00
_cell.angle_gamma   90.00
#
_symmetry.space_group_name_H-M   'P 1'
#
loop_
_entity.id
_entity.type
_entity.pdbx_description
1 polymer ?
#
loop_
_entity_poly.entity_id
_entity_poly.type
_entity_poly.pdbx_seq_one_letter_code
_entity_poly.pdbx_strand_id
1 'polypeptide(L)'
;MISSLVKSGTSKIAGVVTSRAHLASADGVYALNKIKLGETALDALESPNLKKLAEYISEYNSRHLGKTISLLRVLTTRYADDAVAKALVTAMGRTNTAELATKLQKQQMNGWLDSQKSFDYVMGKLKIADDWNLTMSSRSLDALDEYIKLFNVRYPLAKTDITTELANRFGGEAKFARLVAIALQVPQSRRVYVKAEKFQNALFKQWKDRNLDPMGVLVQVVNVKETKVVSASSALKNVLERYKRVAPSNVFL
;
A
#
# COMPACT_ATOMS: atom_id res chain seq x y z
N MET A 1 54.24 -2.74 45.51
CA MET A 1 53.20 -2.23 44.59
C MET A 1 53.54 -2.70 43.18
N ILE A 2 52.51 -2.84 42.32
CA ILE A 2 52.53 -3.27 40.91
C ILE A 2 52.29 -4.77 40.70
N SER A 3 51.03 -5.13 40.49
CA SER A 3 50.59 -6.16 39.53
C SER A 3 49.07 -6.16 39.46
N SER A 4 48.48 -5.32 38.61
CA SER A 4 47.13 -5.56 38.10
C SER A 4 46.94 -4.83 36.78
N LEU A 5 47.14 -5.54 35.68
CA LEU A 5 46.60 -5.17 34.38
C LEU A 5 46.28 -6.46 33.62
N VAL A 6 45.27 -6.36 32.76
CA VAL A 6 44.65 -7.40 31.93
C VAL A 6 43.41 -8.06 32.56
N LYS A 7 42.28 -7.34 32.48
CA LYS A 7 40.99 -7.96 32.15
C LYS A 7 40.18 -7.09 31.19
N SER A 8 39.52 -7.78 30.26
CA SER A 8 38.42 -7.36 29.38
C SER A 8 38.76 -6.67 28.04
N GLY A 9 39.32 -7.46 27.12
CA GLY A 9 39.26 -7.17 25.67
C GLY A 9 38.33 -8.10 24.87
N THR A 10 37.71 -9.11 25.48
CA THR A 10 37.12 -10.25 24.73
C THR A 10 35.60 -10.17 24.49
N SER A 11 34.86 -9.30 25.19
CA SER A 11 33.39 -9.34 25.18
C SER A 11 32.74 -8.76 23.91
N LYS A 12 33.36 -7.77 23.25
CA LYS A 12 32.86 -7.23 21.97
C LYS A 12 33.24 -8.10 20.76
N ILE A 13 34.39 -8.78 20.82
CA ILE A 13 34.90 -9.59 19.71
C ILE A 13 34.14 -10.91 19.63
N ALA A 14 33.82 -11.52 20.77
CA ALA A 14 33.05 -12.76 20.82
C ALA A 14 31.65 -12.63 20.17
N GLY A 15 30.95 -11.51 20.39
CA GLY A 15 29.64 -11.24 19.77
C GLY A 15 29.72 -11.00 18.26
N VAL A 16 30.78 -10.33 17.77
CA VAL A 16 30.98 -10.08 16.33
C VAL A 16 31.42 -11.36 15.60
N VAL A 17 32.28 -12.16 16.23
CA VAL A 17 32.80 -13.42 15.67
C VAL A 17 31.72 -14.49 15.61
N THR A 18 30.88 -14.65 16.65
CA THR A 18 29.72 -15.55 16.63
C THR A 18 28.67 -15.10 15.60
N SER A 19 28.44 -13.80 15.45
CA SER A 19 27.56 -13.26 14.40
C SER A 19 28.06 -13.64 13.01
N ARG A 20 29.37 -13.49 12.73
CA ARG A 20 29.95 -13.86 11.42
C ARG A 20 29.87 -15.36 11.12
N ALA A 21 30.04 -16.23 12.11
CA ALA A 21 29.93 -17.68 11.95
C ALA A 21 28.49 -18.15 11.63
N HIS A 22 27.48 -17.61 12.34
CA HIS A 22 26.08 -17.88 12.03
C HIS A 22 25.61 -17.26 10.70
N LEU A 23 26.22 -16.14 10.29
CA LEU A 23 25.95 -15.54 8.99
C LEU A 23 26.47 -16.41 7.85
N ALA A 24 27.60 -17.11 8.04
CA ALA A 24 28.16 -18.04 7.04
C ALA A 24 27.41 -19.39 6.92
N SER A 25 26.45 -19.68 7.81
CA SER A 25 25.64 -20.91 7.77
C SER A 25 24.31 -20.72 7.03
N ALA A 26 23.51 -21.80 6.92
CA ALA A 26 22.27 -21.84 6.13
C ALA A 26 21.18 -20.83 6.58
N ASP A 27 21.31 -20.21 7.77
CA ASP A 27 20.31 -19.33 8.37
C ASP A 27 20.79 -17.87 8.54
N GLY A 28 21.49 -17.32 7.53
CA GLY A 28 21.99 -15.93 7.57
C GLY A 28 20.93 -14.89 7.93
N VAL A 29 19.66 -15.09 7.57
CA VAL A 29 18.53 -14.23 7.99
C VAL A 29 18.33 -14.25 9.51
N TYR A 30 18.44 -15.42 10.15
CA TYR A 30 18.31 -15.55 11.61
C TYR A 30 19.42 -14.80 12.34
N ALA A 31 20.65 -14.88 11.85
CA ALA A 31 21.79 -14.16 12.42
C ALA A 31 21.62 -12.63 12.27
N LEU A 32 21.20 -12.15 11.09
CA LEU A 32 20.89 -10.73 10.87
C LEU A 32 19.73 -10.25 11.76
N ASN A 33 18.81 -11.15 12.13
CA ASN A 33 17.71 -10.84 13.04
C ASN A 33 18.14 -10.52 14.48
N LYS A 34 19.39 -10.80 14.88
CA LYS A 34 19.92 -10.43 16.19
C LYS A 34 20.43 -8.98 16.27
N ILE A 35 20.62 -8.29 15.13
CA ILE A 35 21.03 -6.88 15.13
C ILE A 35 19.89 -6.03 15.70
N LYS A 36 20.15 -5.24 16.75
CA LYS A 36 19.16 -4.34 17.34
C LYS A 36 18.79 -3.22 16.35
N LEU A 37 17.57 -3.26 15.82
CA LEU A 37 17.05 -2.25 14.89
C LEU A 37 15.99 -1.35 15.53
N GLY A 38 15.24 -1.85 16.51
CA GLY A 38 14.11 -1.16 17.12
C GLY A 38 13.00 -2.16 17.45
N GLU A 39 11.99 -1.72 18.19
CA GLU A 39 10.87 -2.58 18.61
C GLU A 39 9.84 -2.73 17.49
N THR A 40 9.63 -1.67 16.70
CA THR A 40 8.71 -1.69 15.56
C THR A 40 9.44 -1.69 14.22
N ALA A 41 8.73 -2.06 13.15
CA ALA A 41 9.24 -1.95 11.78
C ALA A 41 9.57 -0.49 11.41
N LEU A 42 8.87 0.49 11.97
CA LEU A 42 9.13 1.90 11.69
C LEU A 42 10.41 2.37 12.39
N ASP A 43 10.61 1.99 13.66
CA ASP A 43 11.86 2.27 14.38
C ASP A 43 13.06 1.64 13.66
N ALA A 44 12.87 0.43 13.12
CA ALA A 44 13.89 -0.24 12.35
C ALA A 44 14.29 0.53 11.08
N LEU A 45 13.32 1.13 10.38
CA LEU A 45 13.56 1.97 9.20
C LEU A 45 14.32 3.26 9.53
N GLU A 46 14.21 3.74 10.77
CA GLU A 46 14.87 4.95 11.27
C GLU A 46 16.18 4.66 12.01
N SER A 47 16.49 3.38 12.17
CA SER A 47 17.63 2.93 12.96
C SER A 47 18.96 3.27 12.29
N PRO A 48 19.93 3.84 13.01
CA PRO A 48 21.29 3.99 12.48
C PRO A 48 21.96 2.63 12.20
N ASN A 49 21.47 1.55 12.81
CA ASN A 49 21.98 0.20 12.57
C ASN A 49 21.45 -0.42 11.26
N LEU A 50 20.44 0.18 10.62
CA LEU A 50 19.89 -0.32 9.36
C LEU A 50 20.92 -0.24 8.22
N LYS A 51 21.70 0.84 8.18
CA LYS A 51 22.80 1.00 7.21
C LYS A 51 23.84 -0.10 7.35
N LYS A 52 24.27 -0.38 8.59
CA LYS A 52 25.20 -1.48 8.89
C LYS A 52 24.62 -2.81 8.43
N LEU A 53 23.35 -3.08 8.74
CA LEU A 53 22.67 -4.29 8.29
C LEU A 53 22.66 -4.41 6.75
N ALA A 54 22.37 -3.31 6.03
CA ALA A 54 22.38 -3.31 4.57
C ALA A 54 23.77 -3.58 3.98
N GLU A 55 24.83 -3.01 4.57
CA GLU A 55 26.22 -3.29 4.20
C GLU A 55 26.59 -4.76 4.41
N TYR A 56 26.20 -5.32 5.57
CA TYR A 56 26.41 -6.76 5.85
C TYR A 56 25.66 -7.67 4.87
N ILE A 57 24.42 -7.33 4.51
CA ILE A 57 23.66 -8.08 3.50
C ILE A 57 24.38 -8.04 2.14
N SER A 58 24.92 -6.88 1.76
CA SER A 58 25.69 -6.72 0.52
C SER A 58 26.95 -7.59 0.50
N GLU A 59 27.74 -7.56 1.58
CA GLU A 59 28.94 -8.39 1.73
C GLU A 59 28.61 -9.89 1.77
N TYR A 60 27.51 -10.27 2.42
CA TYR A 60 27.07 -11.65 2.45
C TYR A 60 26.70 -12.13 1.03
N ASN A 61 25.91 -11.35 0.31
CA ASN A 61 25.44 -11.71 -1.03
C ASN A 61 26.58 -11.78 -2.06
N SER A 62 27.61 -10.93 -1.95
CA SER A 62 28.76 -10.98 -2.87
C SER A 62 29.59 -12.26 -2.70
N ARG A 63 29.55 -12.88 -1.51
CA ARG A 63 30.23 -14.14 -1.19
C ARG A 63 29.36 -15.39 -1.43
N HIS A 64 28.04 -15.22 -1.59
CA HIS A 64 27.08 -16.33 -1.70
C HIS A 64 26.13 -16.13 -2.88
N LEU A 65 26.59 -16.46 -4.09
CA LEU A 65 25.90 -16.19 -5.35
C LEU A 65 24.55 -16.92 -5.52
N GLY A 66 24.25 -17.94 -4.70
CA GLY A 66 23.01 -18.74 -4.79
C GLY A 66 22.00 -18.55 -3.66
N LYS A 67 22.32 -17.79 -2.59
CA LYS A 67 21.45 -17.64 -1.40
C LYS A 67 21.32 -16.18 -0.99
N THR A 68 20.82 -15.34 -1.90
CA THR A 68 20.74 -13.90 -1.62
C THR A 68 19.74 -13.58 -0.49
N ILE A 69 20.16 -12.68 0.39
CA ILE A 69 19.33 -12.10 1.43
C ILE A 69 18.93 -10.70 0.98
N SER A 70 17.66 -10.34 1.11
CA SER A 70 17.19 -8.98 0.92
C SER A 70 16.90 -8.34 2.27
N LEU A 71 17.11 -7.01 2.37
CA LEU A 71 16.77 -6.25 3.57
C LEU A 71 15.28 -6.38 3.90
N LEU A 72 14.43 -6.35 2.87
CA LEU A 72 12.98 -6.57 3.04
C LEU A 72 12.67 -7.92 3.68
N ARG A 73 13.36 -9.01 3.28
CA ARG A 73 13.18 -10.34 3.88
C ARG A 73 13.55 -10.36 5.36
N VAL A 74 14.63 -9.70 5.74
CA VAL A 74 15.03 -9.59 7.16
C VAL A 74 13.98 -8.83 7.96
N LEU A 75 13.52 -7.68 7.46
CA LEU A 75 12.49 -6.87 8.13
C LEU A 75 11.16 -7.62 8.27
N THR A 76 10.69 -8.28 7.21
CA THR A 76 9.42 -9.04 7.21
C THR A 76 9.49 -10.28 8.10
N THR A 77 10.62 -10.98 8.13
CA THR A 77 10.84 -12.09 9.07
C THR A 77 10.77 -11.64 10.52
N ARG A 78 11.20 -10.41 10.82
CA ARG A 78 11.24 -9.89 12.19
C ARG A 78 9.92 -9.27 12.65
N TYR A 79 9.31 -8.45 11.80
CA TYR A 79 8.18 -7.60 12.20
C TYR A 79 6.84 -8.03 11.58
N ALA A 80 6.83 -9.07 10.75
CA ALA A 80 5.71 -9.48 9.90
C ALA A 80 5.40 -8.53 8.73
N ASP A 81 4.83 -9.10 7.66
CA ASP A 81 4.57 -8.42 6.39
C ASP A 81 3.69 -7.17 6.53
N ASP A 82 2.65 -7.24 7.36
CA ASP A 82 1.68 -6.15 7.48
C ASP A 82 2.23 -4.97 8.29
N ALA A 83 3.03 -5.23 9.33
CA ALA A 83 3.73 -4.18 10.05
C ALA A 83 4.79 -3.49 9.16
N VAL A 84 5.52 -4.27 8.36
CA VAL A 84 6.51 -3.71 7.42
C VAL A 84 5.83 -2.90 6.32
N ALA A 85 4.76 -3.40 5.70
CA ALA A 85 3.99 -2.65 4.70
C ALA A 85 3.49 -1.31 5.25
N LYS A 86 2.91 -1.32 6.46
CA LYS A 86 2.46 -0.09 7.14
C LYS A 86 3.62 0.87 7.42
N ALA A 87 4.72 0.35 7.96
CA ALA A 87 5.89 1.17 8.28
C ALA A 87 6.50 1.82 7.03
N LEU A 88 6.57 1.11 5.90
CA LEU A 88 7.03 1.65 4.63
C LEU A 88 6.13 2.80 4.14
N VAL A 89 4.80 2.64 4.21
CA VAL A 89 3.84 3.70 3.86
C VAL A 89 4.05 4.96 4.71
N THR A 90 4.29 4.80 6.01
CA THR A 90 4.58 5.92 6.91
C THR A 90 5.94 6.55 6.64
N ALA A 91 6.99 5.75 6.47
CA ALA A 91 8.36 6.20 6.25
C ALA A 91 8.54 6.98 4.93
N MET A 92 7.74 6.69 3.90
CA MET A 92 7.70 7.51 2.68
C MET A 92 7.32 8.98 2.92
N GLY A 93 6.66 9.29 4.04
CA GLY A 93 6.32 10.65 4.43
C GLY A 93 7.42 11.39 5.20
N ARG A 94 8.54 10.74 5.53
CA ARG A 94 9.60 11.29 6.38
C ARG A 94 10.87 11.53 5.57
N THR A 95 11.43 12.74 5.67
CA THR A 95 12.58 13.18 4.85
C THR A 95 13.75 12.20 4.89
N ASN A 96 14.09 11.67 6.07
CA ASN A 96 15.27 10.81 6.24
C ASN A 96 15.07 9.36 5.81
N THR A 97 13.84 8.91 5.60
CA THR A 97 13.54 7.50 5.27
C THR A 97 12.79 7.33 3.95
N ALA A 98 12.39 8.43 3.29
CA ALA A 98 11.59 8.39 2.08
C ALA A 98 12.22 7.59 0.93
N GLU A 99 13.50 7.81 0.64
CA GLU A 99 14.19 7.13 -0.46
C GLU A 99 14.27 5.61 -0.22
N LEU A 100 14.72 5.21 0.97
CA LEU A 100 14.83 3.80 1.33
C LEU A 100 13.45 3.12 1.39
N ALA A 101 12.46 3.80 1.96
CA ALA A 101 11.10 3.29 2.04
C ALA A 101 10.50 3.08 0.64
N THR A 102 10.72 4.02 -0.29
CA THR A 102 10.29 3.90 -1.69
C THR A 102 10.92 2.68 -2.36
N LYS A 103 12.24 2.48 -2.19
CA LYS A 103 12.96 1.32 -2.74
C LYS A 103 12.44 0.00 -2.19
N LEU A 104 12.27 -0.09 -0.86
CA LEU A 104 11.76 -1.29 -0.20
C LEU A 104 10.30 -1.57 -0.53
N GLN A 105 9.47 -0.53 -0.67
CA GLN A 105 8.07 -0.68 -1.07
C GLN A 105 7.96 -1.19 -2.52
N LYS A 106 8.79 -0.69 -3.44
CA LYS A 106 8.85 -1.23 -4.81
C LYS A 106 9.27 -2.70 -4.83
N GLN A 107 10.25 -3.09 -4.01
CA GLN A 107 10.62 -4.51 -3.84
C GLN A 107 9.45 -5.34 -3.29
N GLN A 108 8.73 -4.82 -2.30
CA GLN A 108 7.55 -5.48 -1.73
C GLN A 108 6.45 -5.68 -2.78
N MET A 109 6.17 -4.66 -3.59
CA MET A 109 5.18 -4.72 -4.68
C MET A 109 5.56 -5.74 -5.76
N ASN A 110 6.82 -5.75 -6.20
CA ASN A 110 7.30 -6.75 -7.16
C ASN A 110 7.18 -8.17 -6.58
N GLY A 111 7.56 -8.37 -5.30
CA GLY A 111 7.39 -9.67 -4.65
C GLY A 111 5.92 -10.12 -4.58
N TRP A 112 4.98 -9.19 -4.35
CA TRP A 112 3.55 -9.49 -4.42
C TRP A 112 3.10 -9.85 -5.84
N LEU A 113 3.59 -9.17 -6.87
CA LEU A 113 3.29 -9.48 -8.28
C LEU A 113 3.85 -10.83 -8.70
N ASP A 114 5.10 -11.13 -8.34
CA ASP A 114 5.78 -12.41 -8.63
C ASP A 114 5.06 -13.58 -7.96
N SER A 115 4.51 -13.34 -6.75
CA SER A 115 3.71 -14.31 -6.01
C SER A 115 2.22 -14.28 -6.37
N GLN A 116 1.84 -13.54 -7.42
CA GLN A 116 0.46 -13.40 -7.92
C GLN A 116 -0.56 -13.06 -6.82
N LYS A 117 -0.20 -12.17 -5.89
CA LYS A 117 -1.10 -11.75 -4.81
C LYS A 117 -2.29 -10.96 -5.37
N SER A 118 -3.48 -11.24 -4.82
CA SER A 118 -4.71 -10.51 -5.16
C SER A 118 -4.68 -9.06 -4.66
N PHE A 119 -5.51 -8.21 -5.27
CA PHE A 119 -5.72 -6.84 -4.77
C PHE A 119 -6.22 -6.81 -3.33
N ASP A 120 -7.07 -7.75 -2.92
CA ASP A 120 -7.53 -7.88 -1.52
C ASP A 120 -6.38 -8.12 -0.55
N TYR A 121 -5.43 -8.98 -0.92
CA TYR A 121 -4.23 -9.21 -0.12
C TYR A 121 -3.42 -7.93 0.02
N VAL A 122 -3.13 -7.25 -1.10
CA VAL A 122 -2.32 -6.02 -1.14
C VAL A 122 -2.98 -4.91 -0.34
N MET A 123 -4.26 -4.64 -0.56
CA MET A 123 -5.03 -3.65 0.20
C MET A 123 -5.10 -3.99 1.68
N GLY A 124 -5.24 -5.27 2.04
CA GLY A 124 -5.18 -5.74 3.43
C GLY A 124 -3.84 -5.42 4.10
N LYS A 125 -2.71 -5.60 3.41
CA LYS A 125 -1.38 -5.24 3.91
C LYS A 125 -1.18 -3.73 4.01
N LEU A 126 -1.69 -2.98 3.05
CA LEU A 126 -1.67 -1.51 3.06
C LEU A 126 -2.69 -0.89 4.03
N LYS A 127 -3.46 -1.72 4.75
CA LYS A 127 -4.53 -1.31 5.67
C LYS A 127 -5.55 -0.38 5.00
N ILE A 128 -5.78 -0.59 3.70
CA ILE A 128 -6.94 -0.03 3.00
C ILE A 128 -8.12 -0.86 3.47
N ALA A 129 -8.96 -0.25 4.30
CA ALA A 129 -10.03 -0.89 5.04
C ALA A 129 -11.38 -0.37 4.58
N ASP A 130 -12.44 -0.99 5.08
CA ASP A 130 -13.81 -0.57 4.82
C ASP A 130 -14.14 0.78 5.52
N ASP A 131 -13.23 1.29 6.36
CA ASP A 131 -13.26 2.66 6.87
C ASP A 131 -12.72 3.65 5.81
N TRP A 132 -13.64 4.45 5.31
CA TRP A 132 -13.39 5.51 4.34
C TRP A 132 -12.40 6.57 4.85
N ASN A 133 -12.58 7.08 6.08
CA ASN A 133 -11.80 8.20 6.61
C ASN A 133 -10.33 7.81 6.82
N LEU A 134 -10.11 6.60 7.36
CA LEU A 134 -8.75 6.07 7.53
C LEU A 134 -8.07 5.86 6.17
N THR A 135 -8.79 5.27 5.21
CA THR A 135 -8.26 5.01 3.86
C THR A 135 -7.88 6.32 3.15
N MET A 136 -8.78 7.31 3.16
CA MET A 136 -8.58 8.59 2.46
C MET A 136 -7.54 9.49 3.13
N SER A 137 -7.31 9.35 4.43
CA SER A 137 -6.30 10.13 5.16
C SER A 137 -4.89 9.53 5.07
N SER A 138 -4.75 8.29 4.61
CA SER A 138 -3.47 7.59 4.53
C SER A 138 -2.72 7.83 3.20
N ARG A 139 -1.41 7.53 3.20
CA ARG A 139 -0.59 7.36 1.98
C ARG A 139 -0.78 5.97 1.34
N SER A 140 -1.64 5.12 1.89
CA SER A 140 -1.87 3.77 1.38
C SER A 140 -2.47 3.76 -0.02
N LEU A 141 -3.29 4.76 -0.36
CA LEU A 141 -3.83 4.91 -1.71
C LEU A 141 -2.74 5.27 -2.74
N ASP A 142 -1.72 6.02 -2.35
CA ASP A 142 -0.59 6.34 -3.23
C ASP A 142 0.23 5.06 -3.50
N ALA A 143 0.41 4.23 -2.48
CA ALA A 143 1.03 2.92 -2.63
C ALA A 143 0.19 1.98 -3.51
N LEU A 144 -1.13 1.93 -3.33
CA LEU A 144 -2.01 1.12 -4.18
C LEU A 144 -1.97 1.58 -5.65
N ASP A 145 -1.99 2.89 -5.90
CA ASP A 145 -1.87 3.46 -7.25
C ASP A 145 -0.56 3.02 -7.93
N GLU A 146 0.55 3.05 -7.21
CA GLU A 146 1.83 2.57 -7.74
C GLU A 146 1.85 1.06 -8.00
N TYR A 147 1.25 0.26 -7.11
CA TYR A 147 1.08 -1.16 -7.34
C TYR A 147 0.25 -1.45 -8.60
N ILE A 148 -0.85 -0.71 -8.82
CA ILE A 148 -1.70 -0.84 -10.01
C ILE A 148 -0.92 -0.47 -11.28
N LYS A 149 -0.06 0.56 -11.26
CA LYS A 149 0.81 0.87 -12.42
C LYS A 149 1.74 -0.29 -12.75
N LEU A 150 2.40 -0.87 -11.76
CA LEU A 150 3.27 -2.04 -11.96
C LEU A 150 2.48 -3.25 -12.48
N PHE A 151 1.30 -3.50 -11.89
CA PHE A 151 0.38 -4.55 -12.33
C PHE A 151 -0.04 -4.36 -13.80
N ASN A 152 -0.41 -3.14 -14.20
CA ASN A 152 -0.85 -2.84 -15.57
C ASN A 152 0.27 -2.95 -16.61
N VAL A 153 1.54 -2.75 -16.21
CA VAL A 153 2.71 -3.02 -17.06
C VAL A 153 2.93 -4.52 -17.21
N ARG A 154 2.79 -5.29 -16.12
CA ARG A 154 3.02 -6.74 -16.11
C ARG A 154 1.89 -7.52 -16.80
N TYR A 155 0.65 -7.07 -16.64
CA TYR A 155 -0.57 -7.73 -17.11
C TYR A 155 -1.39 -6.79 -18.02
N PRO A 156 -0.90 -6.45 -19.23
CA PRO A 156 -1.50 -5.43 -20.07
C PRO A 156 -2.91 -5.77 -20.59
N LEU A 157 -3.31 -7.04 -20.55
CA LEU A 157 -4.65 -7.51 -20.92
C LEU A 157 -5.66 -7.49 -19.76
N ALA A 158 -5.19 -7.36 -18.52
CA ALA A 158 -6.02 -7.36 -17.31
C ALA A 158 -6.01 -6.00 -16.61
N LYS A 159 -5.73 -4.91 -17.35
CA LYS A 159 -5.54 -3.59 -16.76
C LYS A 159 -6.73 -3.17 -15.91
N THR A 160 -6.42 -2.51 -14.80
CA THR A 160 -7.39 -1.93 -13.89
C THR A 160 -6.95 -0.53 -13.46
N ASP A 161 -7.77 0.14 -12.68
CA ASP A 161 -7.45 1.43 -12.08
C ASP A 161 -7.92 1.49 -10.63
N ILE A 162 -7.37 2.43 -9.87
CA ILE A 162 -7.64 2.56 -8.43
C ILE A 162 -9.13 2.78 -8.12
N THR A 163 -9.89 3.41 -9.00
CA THR A 163 -11.34 3.62 -8.82
C THR A 163 -12.08 2.29 -8.89
N THR A 164 -11.76 1.47 -9.88
CA THR A 164 -12.33 0.13 -10.08
C THR A 164 -12.00 -0.79 -8.90
N GLU A 165 -10.73 -0.83 -8.50
CA GLU A 165 -10.30 -1.68 -7.38
C GLU A 165 -10.90 -1.25 -6.03
N LEU A 166 -11.01 0.06 -5.78
CA LEU A 166 -11.71 0.54 -4.58
C LEU A 166 -13.21 0.28 -4.66
N ALA A 167 -13.84 0.44 -5.83
CA ALA A 167 -15.24 0.10 -6.01
C ALA A 167 -15.51 -1.37 -5.65
N ASN A 168 -14.68 -2.30 -6.14
CA ASN A 168 -14.75 -3.71 -5.78
C ASN A 168 -14.61 -3.90 -4.26
N ARG A 169 -13.58 -3.27 -3.66
CA ARG A 169 -13.33 -3.38 -2.23
C ARG A 169 -14.48 -2.86 -1.36
N PHE A 170 -15.11 -1.75 -1.75
CA PHE A 170 -16.20 -1.13 -0.99
C PHE A 170 -17.59 -1.73 -1.29
N GLY A 171 -17.67 -2.87 -1.98
CA GLY A 171 -18.90 -3.60 -2.23
C GLY A 171 -19.64 -3.15 -3.49
N GLY A 172 -18.88 -2.81 -4.52
CA GLY A 172 -19.37 -2.46 -5.85
C GLY A 172 -19.44 -0.96 -6.12
N GLU A 173 -19.52 -0.65 -7.41
CA GLU A 173 -19.47 0.71 -7.94
C GLU A 173 -20.57 1.63 -7.38
N ALA A 174 -21.81 1.16 -7.24
CA ALA A 174 -22.89 1.94 -6.65
C ALA A 174 -22.66 2.29 -5.17
N LYS A 175 -22.17 1.34 -4.38
CA LYS A 175 -21.89 1.56 -2.95
C LYS A 175 -20.70 2.51 -2.79
N PHE A 176 -19.68 2.38 -3.61
CA PHE A 176 -18.54 3.29 -3.64
C PHE A 176 -18.93 4.70 -4.07
N ALA A 177 -19.70 4.87 -5.16
CA ALA A 177 -20.20 6.16 -5.61
C ALA A 177 -21.02 6.88 -4.52
N ARG A 178 -21.81 6.12 -3.76
CA ARG A 178 -22.56 6.63 -2.60
C ARG A 178 -21.62 7.12 -1.49
N LEU A 179 -20.59 6.34 -1.12
CA LEU A 179 -19.60 6.74 -0.11
C LEU A 179 -18.86 8.02 -0.51
N VAL A 180 -18.43 8.11 -1.78
CA VAL A 180 -17.81 9.30 -2.37
C VAL A 180 -18.74 10.52 -2.26
N ALA A 181 -20.01 10.36 -2.60
CA ALA A 181 -20.97 11.47 -2.52
C ALA A 181 -21.24 11.93 -1.08
N ILE A 182 -21.33 11.01 -0.12
CA ILE A 182 -21.45 11.35 1.30
C ILE A 182 -20.23 12.16 1.75
N ALA A 183 -19.02 11.71 1.39
CA ALA A 183 -17.77 12.40 1.75
C ALA A 183 -17.66 13.83 1.18
N LEU A 184 -18.34 14.11 0.06
CA LEU A 184 -18.42 15.44 -0.55
C LEU A 184 -19.51 16.34 0.06
N GLN A 185 -20.32 15.83 0.98
CA GLN A 185 -21.41 16.57 1.63
C GLN A 185 -21.14 16.88 3.08
N VAL A 186 -20.45 15.98 3.78
CA VAL A 186 -20.15 16.16 5.20
C VAL A 186 -18.85 16.96 5.37
N PRO A 187 -18.72 17.76 6.45
CA PRO A 187 -17.45 18.38 6.80
C PRO A 187 -16.35 17.32 6.91
N GLN A 188 -15.27 17.49 6.14
CA GLN A 188 -14.11 16.60 6.11
C GLN A 188 -12.84 17.44 6.01
N SER A 189 -11.69 16.81 6.25
CA SER A 189 -10.41 17.45 5.92
C SER A 189 -10.34 17.75 4.42
N ARG A 190 -9.66 18.85 4.05
CA ARG A 190 -9.44 19.22 2.63
C ARG A 190 -8.85 18.07 1.81
N ARG A 191 -7.97 17.27 2.42
CA ARG A 191 -7.34 16.11 1.78
C ARG A 191 -8.36 15.03 1.40
N VAL A 192 -9.31 14.72 2.29
CA VAL A 192 -10.38 13.75 2.03
C VAL A 192 -11.32 14.27 0.97
N TYR A 193 -11.70 15.56 1.03
CA TYR A 193 -12.56 16.19 0.03
C TYR A 193 -11.96 16.09 -1.38
N VAL A 194 -10.70 16.50 -1.56
CA VAL A 194 -10.01 16.46 -2.87
C VAL A 194 -9.93 15.04 -3.43
N LYS A 195 -9.68 14.04 -2.57
CA LYS A 195 -9.70 12.63 -3.01
C LYS A 195 -11.10 12.18 -3.41
N ALA A 196 -12.13 12.53 -2.65
CA ALA A 196 -13.51 12.20 -2.98
C ALA A 196 -13.91 12.81 -4.34
N GLU A 197 -13.54 14.07 -4.59
CA GLU A 197 -13.80 14.73 -5.87
C GLU A 197 -13.08 14.03 -7.04
N LYS A 198 -11.82 13.64 -6.84
CA LYS A 198 -11.07 12.83 -7.82
C LYS A 198 -11.80 11.52 -8.15
N PHE A 199 -12.27 10.79 -7.14
CA PHE A 199 -13.00 9.53 -7.36
C PHE A 199 -14.37 9.75 -8.00
N GLN A 200 -15.09 10.82 -7.65
CA GLN A 200 -16.36 11.18 -8.32
C GLN A 200 -16.12 11.42 -9.81
N ASN A 201 -15.11 12.22 -10.15
CA ASN A 201 -14.78 12.52 -11.55
C ASN A 201 -14.32 11.29 -12.31
N ALA A 202 -13.57 10.38 -11.68
CA ALA A 202 -13.16 9.12 -12.27
C ALA A 202 -14.35 8.20 -12.56
N LEU A 203 -15.28 8.04 -11.60
CA LEU A 203 -16.53 7.31 -11.81
C LEU A 203 -17.34 7.90 -12.97
N PHE A 204 -17.53 9.21 -12.99
CA PHE A 204 -18.27 9.89 -14.06
C PHE A 204 -17.58 9.71 -15.42
N LYS A 205 -16.25 9.72 -15.46
CA LYS A 205 -15.50 9.41 -16.67
C LYS A 205 -15.75 7.98 -17.12
N GLN A 206 -15.62 6.99 -16.24
CA GLN A 206 -15.89 5.58 -16.55
C GLN A 206 -17.33 5.39 -17.07
N TRP A 207 -18.32 6.08 -16.50
CA TRP A 207 -19.71 6.01 -16.96
C TRP A 207 -19.88 6.58 -18.37
N LYS A 208 -19.23 7.71 -18.65
CA LYS A 208 -19.22 8.29 -20.01
C LYS A 208 -18.49 7.41 -21.01
N ASP A 209 -17.36 6.83 -20.64
CA ASP A 209 -16.59 5.91 -21.49
C ASP A 209 -17.41 4.65 -21.83
N ARG A 210 -18.36 4.26 -20.96
CA ARG A 210 -19.35 3.20 -21.20
C ARG A 210 -20.64 3.68 -21.88
N ASN A 211 -20.71 4.94 -22.32
CA ASN A 211 -21.90 5.58 -22.91
C ASN A 211 -23.16 5.49 -22.04
N LEU A 212 -23.00 5.55 -20.71
CA LEU A 212 -24.14 5.53 -19.79
C LEU A 212 -24.68 6.93 -19.61
N ASP A 213 -25.95 7.13 -19.89
CA ASP A 213 -26.68 8.29 -19.38
C ASP A 213 -27.11 8.05 -17.92
N PRO A 214 -27.72 9.03 -17.23
CA PRO A 214 -28.18 8.84 -15.86
C PRO A 214 -29.12 7.64 -15.65
N MET A 215 -29.90 7.26 -16.67
CA MET A 215 -30.77 6.08 -16.60
C MET A 215 -29.96 4.78 -16.77
N GLY A 216 -29.01 4.76 -17.71
CA GLY A 216 -28.05 3.67 -17.87
C GLY A 216 -27.27 3.39 -16.59
N VAL A 217 -26.87 4.45 -15.85
CA VAL A 217 -26.24 4.30 -14.53
C VAL A 217 -27.19 3.64 -13.51
N LEU A 218 -28.46 4.06 -13.45
CA LEU A 218 -29.45 3.45 -12.54
C LEU A 218 -29.64 1.95 -12.80
N VAL A 219 -29.77 1.57 -14.07
CA VAL A 219 -30.02 0.18 -14.45
C VAL A 219 -28.77 -0.67 -14.29
N GLN A 220 -27.62 -0.22 -14.80
CA GLN A 220 -26.42 -1.06 -14.89
C GLN A 220 -25.51 -0.99 -13.65
N VAL A 221 -25.42 0.18 -13.01
CA VAL A 221 -24.50 0.39 -11.86
C VAL A 221 -25.23 0.14 -10.55
N VAL A 222 -26.41 0.73 -10.39
CA VAL A 222 -27.19 0.62 -9.16
C VAL A 222 -28.01 -0.66 -9.12
N ASN A 223 -28.28 -1.26 -10.28
CA ASN A 223 -29.16 -2.42 -10.40
C ASN A 223 -30.58 -2.14 -9.85
N VAL A 224 -31.06 -0.91 -10.04
CA VAL A 224 -32.44 -0.52 -9.70
C VAL A 224 -33.27 -0.62 -10.96
N LYS A 225 -34.35 -1.44 -10.91
CA LYS A 225 -35.35 -1.45 -11.97
C LYS A 225 -35.93 -0.04 -12.12
N GLU A 226 -36.12 0.41 -13.36
CA GLU A 226 -36.60 1.75 -13.72
C GLU A 226 -37.86 2.17 -12.94
N THR A 227 -38.74 1.22 -12.65
CA THR A 227 -39.97 1.42 -11.87
C THR A 227 -39.77 1.73 -10.38
N LYS A 228 -38.54 1.59 -9.85
CA LYS A 228 -38.22 1.80 -8.41
C LYS A 228 -37.26 2.97 -8.16
N VAL A 229 -36.97 3.81 -9.15
CA VAL A 229 -35.99 4.91 -9.03
C VAL A 229 -36.32 5.90 -7.90
N VAL A 230 -37.61 6.11 -7.59
CA VAL A 230 -38.07 6.98 -6.50
C VAL A 230 -37.57 6.50 -5.12
N SER A 231 -37.29 5.20 -4.97
CA SER A 231 -36.82 4.57 -3.72
C SER A 231 -35.30 4.65 -3.48
N ALA A 232 -34.52 5.18 -4.44
CA ALA A 232 -33.09 5.39 -4.28
C ALA A 232 -32.77 6.31 -3.08
N SER A 233 -31.68 6.02 -2.35
CA SER A 233 -31.26 6.85 -1.22
C SER A 233 -30.92 8.28 -1.67
N SER A 234 -31.08 9.26 -0.76
CA SER A 234 -30.77 10.67 -1.04
C SER A 234 -29.35 10.88 -1.56
N ALA A 235 -28.36 10.17 -1.00
CA ALA A 235 -26.98 10.19 -1.46
C ALA A 235 -26.83 9.71 -2.92
N LEU A 236 -27.56 8.66 -3.32
CA LEU A 236 -27.53 8.17 -4.68
C LEU A 236 -28.27 9.10 -5.67
N LYS A 237 -29.40 9.69 -5.26
CA LYS A 237 -30.07 10.74 -6.05
C LYS A 237 -29.11 11.91 -6.31
N ASN A 238 -28.37 12.33 -5.29
CA ASN A 238 -27.35 13.37 -5.42
C ASN A 238 -26.21 13.01 -6.37
N VAL A 239 -25.76 11.74 -6.39
CA VAL A 239 -24.77 11.25 -7.37
C VAL A 239 -25.30 11.45 -8.80
N LEU A 240 -26.54 11.03 -9.06
CA LEU A 240 -27.15 11.11 -10.38
C LEU A 240 -27.41 12.56 -10.81
N GLU A 241 -27.84 13.42 -9.89
CA GLU A 241 -28.01 14.86 -10.17
C GLU A 241 -26.68 15.54 -10.50
N ARG A 242 -25.59 15.18 -9.81
CA ARG A 242 -24.25 15.67 -10.16
C ARG A 242 -23.79 15.13 -11.51
N TYR A 243 -24.07 13.86 -11.79
CA TYR A 243 -23.70 13.25 -13.07
C TYR A 243 -24.46 13.87 -14.25
N LYS A 244 -25.78 14.10 -14.11
CA LYS A 244 -26.63 14.77 -15.11
C LYS A 244 -26.04 16.09 -15.64
N ARG A 245 -25.36 16.85 -14.78
CA ARG A 245 -24.76 18.15 -15.15
C ARG A 245 -23.54 18.03 -16.07
N VAL A 246 -22.92 16.85 -16.12
CA VAL A 246 -21.67 16.59 -16.88
C VAL A 246 -21.79 15.42 -17.85
N ALA A 247 -22.91 14.70 -17.81
CA ALA A 247 -23.25 13.64 -18.75
C ALA A 247 -23.62 14.26 -20.10
N PRO A 248 -23.30 13.58 -21.21
CA PRO A 248 -23.78 14.02 -22.51
C PRO A 248 -25.31 14.10 -22.48
N SER A 249 -25.86 15.23 -22.93
CA SER A 249 -27.30 15.35 -23.13
C SER A 249 -27.67 14.38 -24.25
N ASN A 250 -28.30 13.26 -23.92
CA ASN A 250 -29.03 12.48 -24.91
C ASN A 250 -30.23 13.33 -25.33
N VAL A 251 -30.01 14.21 -26.30
CA VAL A 251 -31.08 14.77 -27.12
C VAL A 251 -31.53 13.61 -27.99
N PHE A 252 -32.45 12.81 -27.47
CA PHE A 252 -33.29 11.98 -28.32
C PHE A 252 -34.21 12.95 -29.08
N LEU A 253 -33.83 13.26 -30.33
CA LEU A 253 -34.76 13.68 -31.37
C LEU A 253 -35.43 12.44 -31.94
#